data_AF-A0A660QJL0-F1
#
_entry.id   AF-A0A660QJL0-F1
#
_cell.length_a   1.000
_cell.length_b   1.000
_cell.length_c   1.000
_cell.angle_alpha   90.00
_cell.angle_beta   90.00
_cell.angle_gamma   90.00
#
_symmetry.space_group_name_H-M   'P 1'
#
loop_
_entity.id
_entity.type
_entity.pdbx_description
1 polymer ?
#
loop_
_entity_poly.entity_id
_entity_poly.type
_entity_poly.pdbx_seq_one_letter_code
_entity_poly.pdbx_strand_id
1 'polypeptide(L)'
;GLIATGANQSDSWGRVGIKLNGNVFSPLLELSKEDIRYFLDHFRFNVPKIGESVDREGCKLKHLLKMMINEEYHGRAVCESNELLLSYLEARSWNAKLANVKIVGPLSKNIALVNVVPHLTEKYTAELRTLLNSLECVDEVHVVNRPVKLKVLANPGLFNDSTARSHIHMGIIQKEFAAPVEITWIESSNKRLRTFQVISFAFQR
;
A
#
# COMPACT_ATOMS: atom_id res chain seq x y z
N GLY A 1 -8.47 18.71 28.41
CA GLY A 1 -7.14 18.09 28.47
C GLY A 1 -6.40 18.37 27.17
N LEU A 2 -5.09 18.56 27.24
CA LEU A 2 -4.23 18.77 26.07
C LEU A 2 -3.96 17.45 25.35
N ILE A 3 -4.05 17.44 24.02
CA ILE A 3 -3.82 16.27 23.16
C ILE A 3 -2.55 16.56 22.35
N ALA A 4 -1.48 15.81 22.59
CA ALA A 4 -0.26 15.93 21.80
C ALA A 4 -0.37 15.15 20.48
N THR A 5 0.16 15.70 19.39
CA THR A 5 0.24 15.04 18.07
C THR A 5 1.69 14.92 17.59
N GLY A 6 1.93 14.01 16.63
CA GLY A 6 3.23 13.85 16.00
C GLY A 6 3.50 14.75 14.79
N ALA A 7 2.64 15.75 14.51
CA ALA A 7 2.79 16.58 13.31
C ALA A 7 4.13 17.34 13.31
N ASN A 8 4.87 17.22 12.20
CA ASN A 8 6.16 17.89 11.97
C ASN A 8 6.14 18.66 10.64
N GLN A 9 7.26 19.28 10.25
CA GLN A 9 7.34 20.10 9.01
C GLN A 9 6.95 19.36 7.71
N SER A 10 7.02 18.03 7.70
CA SER A 10 6.67 17.22 6.53
C SER A 10 5.16 16.99 6.37
N ASP A 11 4.39 17.15 7.45
CA ASP A 11 2.94 16.98 7.46
C ASP A 11 2.20 18.20 6.92
N SER A 12 0.99 18.00 6.40
CA SER A 12 0.12 19.10 5.97
C SER A 12 -0.15 20.09 7.10
N TRP A 13 -0.34 19.61 8.33
CA TRP A 13 -0.52 20.44 9.53
C TRP A 13 0.74 21.25 9.88
N GLY A 14 1.92 20.64 9.74
CA GLY A 14 3.21 21.32 9.95
C GLY A 14 3.46 22.45 8.97
N ARG A 15 3.11 22.24 7.69
CA ARG A 15 3.24 23.26 6.64
C ARG A 15 2.35 24.49 6.86
N VAL A 16 1.24 24.33 7.59
CA VAL A 16 0.34 25.45 7.94
C VAL A 16 0.82 26.19 9.19
N GLY A 17 1.81 25.66 9.93
CA GLY A 17 2.43 26.35 11.06
C GLY A 17 1.57 26.41 12.33
N ILE A 18 0.54 25.57 12.44
CA ILE A 18 -0.38 25.61 13.58
C ILE A 18 0.15 24.72 14.71
N LYS A 19 0.73 25.35 15.74
CA LYS A 19 1.30 24.66 16.91
C LYS A 19 0.24 24.22 17.92
N LEU A 20 -0.82 25.00 18.06
CA LEU A 20 -1.95 24.71 18.96
C LEU A 20 -3.26 25.05 18.24
N ASN A 21 -4.17 24.09 18.18
CA ASN A 21 -5.53 24.29 17.66
C ASN A 21 -6.55 23.70 18.63
N GLY A 22 -7.26 24.57 19.35
CA GLY A 22 -8.10 24.16 20.47
C GLY A 22 -7.24 23.47 21.54
N ASN A 23 -7.53 22.19 21.81
CA ASN A 23 -6.77 21.38 22.76
C ASN A 23 -5.70 20.49 22.10
N VAL A 24 -5.49 20.60 20.79
CA VAL A 24 -4.53 19.78 20.03
C VAL A 24 -3.22 20.54 19.86
N PHE A 25 -2.12 19.98 20.38
CA PHE A 25 -0.79 20.57 20.40
C PHE A 25 0.21 19.72 19.61
N SER A 26 1.03 20.37 18.79
CA SER A 26 2.03 19.72 17.93
C SER A 26 3.45 20.06 18.41
N PRO A 27 4.02 19.30 19.36
CA PRO A 27 5.35 19.57 19.91
C PRO A 27 6.49 19.47 18.88
N LEU A 28 6.32 18.66 17.84
CA LEU A 28 7.35 18.41 16.82
C LEU A 28 7.24 19.33 15.60
N LEU A 29 6.35 20.33 15.63
CA LEU A 29 5.97 21.14 14.46
C LEU A 29 7.18 21.77 13.76
N GLU A 30 8.14 22.25 14.56
CA GLU A 30 9.32 22.98 14.09
C GLU A 30 10.46 22.05 13.66
N LEU A 31 10.34 20.74 13.87
CA LEU A 31 11.40 19.78 13.60
C LEU A 31 11.26 19.18 12.20
N SER A 32 12.40 19.01 11.52
CA SER A 32 12.51 18.18 10.33
C SER A 32 12.56 16.69 10.69
N LYS A 33 12.47 15.79 9.70
CA LYS A 33 12.65 14.35 9.95
C LYS A 33 14.09 14.03 10.38
N GLU A 34 15.04 14.81 9.90
CA GLU A 34 16.45 14.71 10.25
C GLU A 34 16.68 15.07 11.72
N ASP A 35 16.07 16.17 12.20
CA ASP A 35 16.14 16.56 13.62
C ASP A 35 15.51 15.50 14.53
N ILE A 36 14.36 14.96 14.11
CA ILE A 36 13.67 13.90 14.87
C ILE A 36 14.56 12.65 14.96
N ARG A 37 15.17 12.21 13.85
CA ARG A 37 16.10 11.06 13.87
C ARG A 37 17.30 11.32 14.78
N TYR A 38 17.88 12.52 14.71
CA TYR A 38 18.97 12.91 15.61
C TYR A 38 18.57 12.79 17.09
N PHE A 39 17.38 13.26 17.48
CA PHE A 39 16.90 13.12 18.85
C PHE A 39 16.68 11.66 19.25
N LEU A 40 16.12 10.84 18.36
CA LEU A 40 15.92 9.42 18.62
C LEU A 40 17.25 8.72 18.90
N ASP A 41 18.26 8.98 18.08
CA ASP A 41 19.61 8.42 18.26
C ASP A 41 20.27 8.95 19.54
N HIS A 42 20.20 10.26 19.78
CA HIS A 42 20.80 10.92 20.94
C HIS A 42 20.23 10.40 22.27
N PHE A 43 18.91 10.26 22.35
CA PHE A 43 18.22 9.74 23.54
C PHE A 43 18.12 8.21 23.56
N ARG A 44 18.68 7.53 22.57
CA ARG A 44 18.69 6.06 22.44
C ARG A 44 17.28 5.45 22.44
N PHE A 45 16.34 6.14 21.80
CA PHE A 45 15.01 5.57 21.53
C PHE A 45 15.11 4.56 20.40
N ASN A 46 14.63 3.34 20.64
CA ASN A 46 14.42 2.35 19.58
C ASN A 46 12.99 2.47 19.06
N VAL A 47 12.81 2.98 17.84
CA VAL A 47 11.51 3.04 17.18
C VAL A 47 11.37 1.81 16.27
N PRO A 48 10.46 0.87 16.57
CA PRO A 48 10.24 -0.27 15.70
C PRO A 48 9.74 0.23 14.34
N LYS A 49 10.27 -0.32 13.24
CA LYS A 49 9.80 0.01 11.89
C LYS A 49 8.37 -0.50 11.74
N ILE A 50 7.44 0.40 11.40
CA ILE A 50 6.03 0.04 11.15
C ILE A 50 5.69 0.44 9.71
N GLY A 51 5.81 -0.49 8.76
CA GLY A 51 5.34 -0.22 7.39
C GLY A 51 5.98 -1.05 6.27
N GLU A 52 5.38 -0.91 5.08
CA GLU A 52 5.64 -1.67 3.84
C GLU A 52 6.88 -1.17 3.05
N SER A 53 7.45 0.00 3.38
CA SER A 53 8.56 0.60 2.61
C SER A 53 9.46 1.51 3.47
N VAL A 54 10.61 1.91 2.92
CA VAL A 54 11.58 2.82 3.59
C VAL A 54 11.07 4.26 3.67
N ASP A 55 10.26 4.67 2.69
CA ASP A 55 9.76 6.04 2.57
C ASP A 55 8.36 6.23 3.17
N ARG A 56 7.75 5.15 3.66
CA ARG A 56 6.33 5.14 4.02
C ARG A 56 6.04 4.22 5.21
N GLU A 57 5.75 4.86 6.34
CA GLU A 57 5.11 4.24 7.49
C GLU A 57 3.61 4.55 7.46
N GLY A 58 2.78 3.51 7.56
CA GLY A 58 1.35 3.67 7.88
C GLY A 58 0.34 2.84 7.08
N CYS A 59 -0.66 2.37 7.83
CA CYS A 59 -1.94 1.70 7.49
C CYS A 59 -1.91 0.65 6.37
N LYS A 60 -2.11 -0.61 6.79
CA LYS A 60 -2.32 -1.82 5.97
C LYS A 60 -3.31 -1.67 4.79
N LEU A 61 -4.15 -0.63 4.81
CA LEU A 61 -5.29 -0.45 3.90
C LEU A 61 -5.19 0.80 3.01
N LYS A 62 -4.06 1.51 2.95
CA LYS A 62 -4.06 2.88 2.39
C LYS A 62 -4.30 2.98 0.87
N HIS A 63 -4.21 1.91 0.09
CA HIS A 63 -4.48 1.92 -1.35
C HIS A 63 -5.14 0.62 -1.82
N LEU A 64 -6.37 0.42 -1.34
CA LEU A 64 -7.20 -0.71 -1.71
C LEU A 64 -7.51 -0.66 -3.22
N LEU A 65 -7.02 -1.67 -3.94
CA LEU A 65 -7.32 -1.87 -5.35
C LEU A 65 -8.62 -2.65 -5.55
N LYS A 66 -9.27 -3.05 -4.46
CA LYS A 66 -10.49 -3.84 -4.43
C LYS A 66 -11.46 -3.29 -3.39
N MET A 67 -12.76 -3.39 -3.68
CA MET A 67 -13.78 -3.05 -2.70
C MET A 67 -13.82 -4.08 -1.56
N MET A 68 -13.94 -3.59 -0.33
CA MET A 68 -13.94 -4.41 0.89
C MET A 68 -15.36 -4.78 1.29
N ILE A 69 -16.02 -5.58 0.46
CA ILE A 69 -17.44 -5.90 0.63
C ILE A 69 -17.69 -6.92 1.75
N ASN A 70 -16.68 -7.75 2.04
CA ASN A 70 -16.75 -8.81 3.05
C ASN A 70 -15.43 -8.74 3.84
N GLU A 71 -15.52 -8.46 5.13
CA GLU A 71 -14.36 -8.32 6.02
C GLU A 71 -13.59 -9.63 6.17
N GLU A 72 -14.29 -10.75 6.38
CA GLU A 72 -13.70 -12.08 6.57
C GLU A 72 -13.05 -12.67 5.31
N TYR A 73 -13.32 -12.07 4.14
CA TYR A 73 -12.76 -12.51 2.87
C TYR A 73 -11.86 -11.45 2.24
N HIS A 74 -12.41 -10.28 1.89
CA HIS A 74 -11.64 -9.19 1.29
C HIS A 74 -10.71 -8.52 2.30
N GLY A 75 -11.25 -8.18 3.49
CA GLY A 75 -10.52 -7.59 4.63
C GLY A 75 -9.33 -8.45 5.04
N ARG A 76 -9.65 -9.69 5.35
CA ARG A 76 -8.71 -10.73 5.74
C ARG A 76 -7.60 -10.92 4.70
N ALA A 77 -7.95 -11.02 3.41
CA ALA A 77 -6.95 -11.17 2.35
C ALA A 77 -5.95 -10.01 2.29
N VAL A 78 -6.41 -8.77 2.45
CA VAL A 78 -5.51 -7.60 2.44
C VAL A 78 -4.61 -7.59 3.68
N CYS A 79 -5.16 -7.89 4.86
CA CYS A 79 -4.40 -7.87 6.10
C CYS A 79 -3.39 -9.02 6.18
N GLU A 80 -3.87 -10.26 6.09
CA GLU A 80 -3.07 -11.47 6.31
C GLU A 80 -1.98 -11.64 5.25
N SER A 81 -2.27 -11.33 3.99
CA SER A 81 -1.25 -11.45 2.94
C SER A 81 -0.08 -10.50 3.14
N ASN A 82 -0.37 -9.27 3.57
CA ASN A 82 0.67 -8.28 3.85
C ASN A 82 1.50 -8.66 5.09
N GLU A 83 0.84 -9.09 6.17
CA GLU A 83 1.55 -9.53 7.37
C GLU A 83 2.43 -10.75 7.10
N LEU A 84 1.90 -11.74 6.39
CA LEU A 84 2.65 -12.93 6.01
C LEU A 84 3.88 -12.56 5.18
N LEU A 85 3.73 -11.69 4.17
CA LEU A 85 4.86 -11.21 3.38
C LEU A 85 5.93 -10.54 4.26
N LEU A 86 5.53 -9.61 5.13
CA LEU A 86 6.46 -8.86 5.96
C LEU A 86 7.21 -9.78 6.93
N SER A 87 6.50 -10.68 7.62
CA SER A 87 7.13 -11.68 8.51
C SER A 87 8.04 -12.64 7.75
N TYR A 88 7.65 -13.04 6.52
CA TYR A 88 8.47 -13.92 5.68
C TYR A 88 9.81 -13.27 5.29
N LEU A 89 9.80 -11.97 4.97
CA LEU A 89 10.99 -11.20 4.64
C LEU A 89 11.85 -10.91 5.87
N GLU A 90 11.23 -10.56 7.00
CA GLU A 90 11.91 -10.29 8.27
C GLU A 90 12.69 -11.52 8.76
N ALA A 91 12.06 -12.70 8.74
CA ALA A 91 12.69 -13.97 9.12
C ALA A 91 13.94 -14.33 8.29
N ARG A 92 14.11 -13.68 7.13
CA ARG A 92 15.25 -13.85 6.22
C ARG A 92 16.19 -12.64 6.20
N SER A 93 15.94 -11.64 7.05
CA SER A 93 16.63 -10.36 7.05
C SER A 93 16.69 -9.73 5.65
N TRP A 94 15.62 -9.89 4.87
CA TRP A 94 15.57 -9.39 3.50
C TRP A 94 15.36 -7.88 3.50
N ASN A 95 16.35 -7.14 3.01
CA ASN A 95 16.30 -5.68 2.97
C ASN A 95 15.46 -5.16 1.80
N ALA A 96 14.14 -5.18 1.96
CA ALA A 96 13.19 -4.69 0.96
C ALA A 96 13.04 -3.16 1.01
N LYS A 97 13.18 -2.52 -0.16
CA LYS A 97 12.79 -1.13 -0.40
C LYS A 97 11.27 -0.97 -0.56
N LEU A 98 10.64 -1.98 -1.18
CA LEU A 98 9.19 -2.11 -1.35
C LEU A 98 8.81 -3.55 -0.99
N ALA A 99 7.82 -3.73 -0.13
CA ALA A 99 7.24 -5.03 0.19
C ALA A 99 5.75 -4.88 0.51
N ASN A 100 4.88 -5.26 -0.44
CA ASN A 100 3.44 -5.29 -0.20
C ASN A 100 2.74 -6.40 -1.03
N VAL A 101 1.51 -6.71 -0.64
CA VAL A 101 0.59 -7.52 -1.43
C VAL A 101 -0.62 -6.67 -1.80
N LYS A 102 -0.91 -6.55 -3.10
CA LYS A 102 -2.12 -5.89 -3.58
C LYS A 102 -3.17 -6.93 -3.97
N ILE A 103 -4.29 -6.92 -3.24
CA ILE A 103 -5.44 -7.75 -3.57
C ILE A 103 -6.24 -7.08 -4.69
N VAL A 104 -6.42 -7.82 -5.78
CA VAL A 104 -7.19 -7.44 -6.97
C VAL A 104 -8.20 -8.54 -7.32
N GLY A 105 -8.96 -8.35 -8.38
CA GLY A 105 -9.91 -9.35 -8.89
C GLY A 105 -11.37 -8.94 -8.74
N PRO A 106 -12.31 -9.70 -9.34
CA PRO A 106 -13.74 -9.51 -9.11
C PRO A 106 -14.09 -9.76 -7.64
N LEU A 107 -15.28 -9.32 -7.19
CA LEU A 107 -15.70 -9.53 -5.79
C LEU A 107 -15.79 -11.01 -5.37
N SER A 108 -15.90 -11.92 -6.32
CA SER A 108 -15.91 -13.37 -6.07
C SER A 108 -14.52 -14.00 -5.99
N LYS A 109 -13.44 -13.22 -6.14
CA LYS A 109 -12.07 -13.76 -6.21
C LYS A 109 -11.01 -12.78 -5.73
N ASN A 110 -10.20 -13.17 -4.75
CA ASN A 110 -9.04 -12.45 -4.27
C ASN A 110 -7.77 -12.96 -4.96
N ILE A 111 -7.19 -12.09 -5.79
CA ILE A 111 -5.92 -12.33 -6.46
C ILE A 111 -4.86 -11.48 -5.77
N ALA A 112 -3.87 -12.12 -5.15
CA ALA A 112 -2.75 -11.48 -4.49
C ALA A 112 -1.60 -11.21 -5.47
N LEU A 113 -1.33 -9.92 -5.71
CA LEU A 113 -0.15 -9.46 -6.45
C LEU A 113 0.93 -9.03 -5.47
N VAL A 114 1.99 -9.84 -5.35
CA VAL A 114 3.10 -9.64 -4.43
C VAL A 114 4.16 -8.75 -5.08
N ASN A 115 4.46 -7.62 -4.46
CA ASN A 115 5.45 -6.64 -4.91
C ASN A 115 6.61 -6.59 -3.93
N VAL A 116 7.80 -7.03 -4.38
CA VAL A 116 9.03 -6.94 -3.59
C VAL A 116 10.16 -6.36 -4.44
N VAL A 117 10.85 -5.35 -3.89
CA VAL A 117 12.05 -4.74 -4.47
C VAL A 117 13.15 -4.70 -3.40
N PRO A 118 14.35 -5.26 -3.63
CA PRO A 118 14.74 -6.03 -4.81
C PRO A 118 13.95 -7.34 -4.94
N HIS A 119 13.81 -7.85 -6.17
CA HIS A 119 13.04 -9.07 -6.43
C HIS A 119 13.60 -10.27 -5.68
N LEU A 120 12.69 -11.13 -5.22
CA LEU A 120 13.04 -12.41 -4.61
C LEU A 120 13.67 -13.36 -5.64
N THR A 121 14.52 -14.26 -5.15
CA THR A 121 14.99 -15.39 -5.95
C THR A 121 13.83 -16.33 -6.28
N GLU A 122 14.00 -17.20 -7.28
CA GLU A 122 12.97 -18.18 -7.66
C GLU A 122 12.59 -19.11 -6.49
N LYS A 123 13.60 -19.55 -5.71
CA LYS A 123 13.38 -20.33 -4.49
C LYS A 123 12.45 -19.62 -3.51
N TYR A 124 12.77 -18.37 -3.16
CA TYR A 124 11.97 -17.61 -2.19
C TYR A 124 10.61 -17.19 -2.74
N THR A 125 10.51 -16.99 -4.05
CA THR A 125 9.25 -16.75 -4.75
C THR A 125 8.33 -17.96 -4.63
N ALA A 126 8.86 -19.17 -4.84
CA ALA A 126 8.09 -20.40 -4.74
C ALA A 126 7.62 -20.69 -3.31
N GLU A 127 8.50 -20.52 -2.32
CA GLU A 127 8.17 -20.67 -0.89
C GLU A 127 7.04 -19.69 -0.47
N LEU A 128 7.20 -18.41 -0.77
CA LEU A 128 6.21 -17.38 -0.43
C LEU A 128 4.86 -17.63 -1.10
N ARG A 129 4.86 -18.06 -2.38
CA ARG A 129 3.63 -18.39 -3.10
C ARG A 129 2.88 -19.53 -2.41
N THR A 130 3.57 -20.57 -1.95
CA THR A 130 2.95 -21.68 -1.22
C THR A 130 2.31 -21.20 0.08
N LEU A 131 3.01 -20.34 0.84
CA LEU A 131 2.48 -19.80 2.09
C LEU A 131 1.23 -18.94 1.86
N LEU A 132 1.27 -18.02 0.89
CA LEU A 132 0.11 -17.17 0.58
C LEU A 132 -1.08 -17.98 0.03
N ASN A 133 -0.84 -19.02 -0.75
CA ASN A 133 -1.89 -19.92 -1.24
C ASN A 133 -2.55 -20.76 -0.13
N SER A 134 -1.95 -20.86 1.06
CA SER A 134 -2.57 -21.51 2.21
C SER A 134 -3.61 -20.64 2.93
N LEU A 135 -3.68 -19.34 2.61
CA LEU A 135 -4.69 -18.46 3.15
C LEU A 135 -6.03 -18.74 2.48
N GLU A 136 -7.03 -19.19 3.24
CA GLU A 136 -8.37 -19.50 2.72
C GLU A 136 -9.06 -18.31 2.04
N CYS A 137 -8.64 -17.08 2.38
CA CYS A 137 -9.17 -15.86 1.80
C CYS A 137 -8.48 -15.42 0.49
N VAL A 138 -7.49 -16.17 -0.02
CA VAL A 138 -6.75 -15.86 -1.26
C VAL A 138 -6.92 -17.00 -2.26
N ASP A 139 -7.38 -16.69 -3.48
CA ASP A 139 -7.64 -17.69 -4.52
C ASP A 139 -6.46 -17.86 -5.48
N GLU A 140 -5.69 -16.79 -5.71
CA GLU A 140 -4.55 -16.80 -6.63
C GLU A 140 -3.42 -15.91 -6.11
N VAL A 141 -2.17 -16.34 -6.32
CA VAL A 141 -0.98 -15.60 -5.90
C VAL A 141 -0.01 -15.47 -7.07
N HIS A 142 0.41 -14.24 -7.34
CA HIS A 142 1.40 -13.92 -8.35
C HIS A 142 2.46 -12.95 -7.81
N VAL A 143 3.72 -13.27 -8.03
CA VAL A 143 4.83 -12.36 -7.72
C VAL A 143 5.12 -11.50 -8.93
N VAL A 144 5.11 -10.18 -8.72
CA VAL A 144 5.31 -9.17 -9.76
C VAL A 144 6.82 -8.96 -9.94
N ASN A 145 7.36 -9.53 -11.01
CA ASN A 145 8.76 -9.40 -11.42
C ASN A 145 8.95 -8.92 -12.86
N ARG A 146 7.84 -8.55 -13.52
CA ARG A 146 7.81 -8.06 -14.90
C ARG A 146 6.59 -7.15 -15.09
N PRO A 147 6.56 -6.33 -16.16
CA PRO A 147 5.48 -5.37 -16.36
C PRO A 147 4.09 -6.01 -16.36
N VAL A 148 3.13 -5.29 -15.81
CA VAL A 148 1.74 -5.75 -15.62
C VAL A 148 0.75 -4.79 -16.25
N LYS A 149 -0.29 -5.34 -16.86
CA LYS A 149 -1.44 -4.59 -17.37
C LYS A 149 -2.66 -4.88 -16.51
N LEU A 150 -3.17 -3.85 -15.83
CA LEU A 150 -4.34 -3.94 -14.97
C LEU A 150 -5.61 -3.56 -15.75
N LYS A 151 -6.71 -4.29 -15.53
CA LYS A 151 -8.06 -3.85 -15.94
C LYS A 151 -8.76 -3.22 -14.76
N VAL A 152 -9.13 -1.95 -14.91
CA VAL A 152 -9.64 -1.12 -13.81
C VAL A 152 -11.03 -0.60 -14.14
N LEU A 153 -12.01 -1.02 -13.34
CA LEU A 153 -13.31 -0.36 -13.30
C LEU A 153 -13.16 0.97 -12.59
N ALA A 154 -13.64 2.05 -13.18
CA ALA A 154 -13.68 3.37 -12.57
C ALA A 154 -15.10 3.91 -12.55
N ASN A 155 -15.45 4.66 -11.51
CA ASN A 155 -16.71 5.39 -11.53
C ASN A 155 -16.72 6.43 -12.69
N PRO A 156 -17.90 6.89 -13.14
CA PRO A 156 -17.98 7.83 -14.26
C PRO A 156 -17.16 9.11 -14.06
N GLY A 157 -17.07 9.62 -12.83
CA GLY A 157 -16.27 10.81 -12.52
C GLY A 157 -14.78 10.62 -12.80
N LEU A 158 -14.18 9.54 -12.29
CA LEU A 158 -12.78 9.23 -12.54
C LEU A 158 -12.55 8.82 -14.00
N PHE A 159 -13.48 8.06 -14.61
CA PHE A 159 -13.33 7.60 -15.98
C PHE A 159 -13.23 8.77 -16.97
N ASN A 160 -14.09 9.78 -16.80
CA ASN A 160 -14.17 10.95 -17.68
C ASN A 160 -13.11 12.02 -17.40
N ASP A 161 -12.31 11.89 -16.34
CA ASP A 161 -11.23 12.82 -16.00
C ASP A 161 -9.85 12.18 -16.27
N SER A 162 -9.20 12.61 -17.36
CA SER A 162 -7.86 12.13 -17.73
C SER A 162 -6.77 12.54 -16.74
N THR A 163 -6.90 13.70 -16.09
CA THR A 163 -5.94 14.18 -15.08
C THR A 163 -6.03 13.33 -13.83
N ALA A 164 -7.25 13.07 -13.35
CA ALA A 164 -7.49 12.19 -12.23
C ALA A 164 -6.98 10.77 -12.51
N ARG A 165 -7.23 10.21 -13.70
CA ARG A 165 -6.68 8.90 -14.10
C ARG A 165 -5.16 8.88 -14.08
N SER A 166 -4.52 9.94 -14.57
CA SER A 166 -3.06 10.05 -14.59
C SER A 166 -2.48 10.14 -13.17
N HIS A 167 -3.14 10.88 -12.27
CA HIS A 167 -2.76 10.96 -10.86
C HIS A 167 -2.94 9.61 -10.13
N ILE A 168 -4.04 8.89 -10.36
CA ILE A 168 -4.23 7.55 -9.80
C ILE A 168 -3.16 6.59 -10.35
N HIS A 169 -2.89 6.62 -11.66
CA HIS A 169 -1.92 5.73 -12.28
C HIS A 169 -0.50 6.00 -11.79
N MET A 170 0.04 7.19 -12.04
CA MET A 170 1.45 7.51 -11.78
C MET A 170 1.70 7.94 -10.34
N GLY A 171 0.71 8.59 -9.70
CA GLY A 171 0.85 9.13 -8.35
C GLY A 171 0.60 8.09 -7.26
N ILE A 172 -0.22 7.07 -7.53
CA ILE A 172 -0.64 6.06 -6.55
C ILE A 172 -0.25 4.65 -7.03
N ILE A 173 -0.89 4.11 -8.06
CA ILE A 173 -0.76 2.69 -8.42
C ILE A 173 0.68 2.32 -8.76
N GLN A 174 1.36 3.08 -9.62
CA GLN A 174 2.72 2.75 -10.05
C GLN A 174 3.72 2.68 -8.88
N LYS A 175 3.53 3.50 -7.84
CA LYS A 175 4.42 3.52 -6.66
C LYS A 175 4.26 2.28 -5.79
N GLU A 176 3.15 1.57 -5.91
CA GLU A 176 2.85 0.37 -5.13
C GLU A 176 3.38 -0.91 -5.80
N PHE A 177 3.81 -0.85 -7.06
CA PHE A 177 4.19 -2.02 -7.84
C PHE A 177 5.70 -2.14 -8.02
N ALA A 178 6.19 -3.38 -7.96
CA ALA A 178 7.60 -3.69 -8.13
C ALA A 178 8.06 -3.63 -9.60
N ALA A 179 7.14 -3.45 -10.55
CA ALA A 179 7.40 -3.37 -11.98
C ALA A 179 6.51 -2.29 -12.64
N PRO A 180 6.80 -1.90 -13.90
CA PRO A 180 5.95 -0.99 -14.65
C PRO A 180 4.50 -1.48 -14.76
N VAL A 181 3.55 -0.57 -14.63
CA VAL A 181 2.11 -0.84 -14.69
C VAL A 181 1.48 -0.09 -15.85
N GLU A 182 0.73 -0.80 -16.68
CA GLU A 182 -0.25 -0.22 -17.60
C GLU A 182 -1.67 -0.40 -17.07
N ILE A 183 -2.57 0.53 -17.41
CA ILE A 183 -3.97 0.47 -17.00
C ILE A 183 -4.90 0.53 -18.21
N THR A 184 -5.81 -0.44 -18.29
CA THR A 184 -6.99 -0.38 -19.15
C THR A 184 -8.18 0.06 -18.31
N TRP A 185 -8.64 1.29 -18.54
CA TRP A 185 -9.79 1.86 -17.85
C TRP A 185 -11.09 1.40 -18.48
N ILE A 186 -12.04 1.03 -17.64
CA ILE A 186 -13.39 0.62 -18.03
C ILE A 186 -14.37 1.42 -17.19
N GLU A 187 -15.34 2.06 -17.82
CA GLU A 187 -16.39 2.76 -17.08
C GLU A 187 -17.27 1.76 -16.34
N SER A 188 -17.47 1.99 -15.05
CA SER A 188 -18.30 1.15 -14.19
C SER A 188 -19.74 1.63 -14.20
N SER A 189 -20.68 0.72 -14.46
CA SER A 189 -22.11 0.94 -14.22
C SER A 189 -22.50 0.78 -12.74
N ASN A 190 -21.60 0.31 -11.89
CA ASN A 190 -21.86 0.10 -10.46
C ASN A 190 -21.82 1.42 -9.69
N LYS A 191 -23.00 1.92 -9.31
CA LYS A 191 -23.17 3.16 -8.52
C LYS A 191 -22.57 3.10 -7.11
N ARG A 192 -22.24 1.91 -6.59
CA ARG A 192 -21.57 1.76 -5.27
C ARG A 192 -20.06 1.95 -5.36
N LEU A 193 -19.47 1.87 -6.56
CA LEU A 193 -18.05 2.12 -6.76
C LEU A 193 -17.79 3.63 -6.69
N ARG A 194 -17.23 4.08 -5.57
CA ARG A 194 -16.94 5.51 -5.36
C ARG A 194 -15.68 6.00 -6.06
N THR A 195 -14.74 5.10 -6.32
CA THR A 195 -13.44 5.39 -6.94
C THR A 195 -13.18 4.42 -8.08
N PHE A 196 -12.41 3.36 -7.83
CA PHE A 196 -12.02 2.36 -8.81
C PHE A 196 -11.79 0.99 -8.17
N GLN A 197 -11.78 -0.05 -8.99
CA GLN A 197 -11.43 -1.42 -8.61
C GLN A 197 -10.62 -2.06 -9.74
N VAL A 198 -9.51 -2.69 -9.40
CA VAL A 198 -8.77 -3.57 -10.31
C VAL A 198 -9.46 -4.94 -10.31
N ILE A 199 -10.04 -5.31 -11.45
CA ILE A 199 -10.84 -6.53 -11.59
C ILE A 199 -10.07 -7.71 -12.21
N SER A 200 -8.95 -7.44 -12.87
CA SER A 200 -8.04 -8.48 -13.38
C SER A 200 -6.71 -7.85 -13.79
N PHE A 201 -5.74 -8.70 -14.10
CA PHE A 201 -4.43 -8.30 -14.58
C PHE A 201 -3.92 -9.27 -15.65
N ALA A 202 -2.89 -8.87 -16.37
CA ALA A 202 -2.09 -9.73 -17.23
C ALA A 202 -0.63 -9.32 -17.16
N PHE A 203 0.28 -10.29 -17.18
CA PHE A 203 1.69 -9.99 -17.39
C PHE A 203 1.95 -9.63 -18.85
N GLN A 204 2.80 -8.63 -19.06
CA GLN A 204 3.28 -8.30 -20.39
C GLN A 204 4.46 -9.22 -20.75
N ARG A 205 4.62 -9.45 -22.06
CA ARG A 205 5.74 -10.22 -22.60
C ARG A 205 7.02 -9.42 -22.55
#